data_AF-R7XY79-F1
#
_entry.id   AF-R7XY79-F1
#
_cell.length_a   1.000
_cell.length_b   1.000
_cell.length_c   1.000
_cell.angle_alpha   90.00
_cell.angle_beta   90.00
_cell.angle_gamma   90.00
#
_symmetry.space_group_name_H-M   'P 1'
#
loop_
_entity.id
_entity.type
_entity.pdbx_description
1 polymer ?
#
loop_
_entity_poly.entity_id
_entity_poly.type
_entity_poly.pdbx_seq_one_letter_code
_entity_poly.pdbx_strand_id
1 'polypeptide(L)'
;MSRPAAGELIDERVQFVAAQMRVTPATARRYLTDEAISGLAQSLAFGFVEETPGADLFSAPRDARIPVRLAGRVSAGLAEAVRIRLAEREDLQHTREAVAQLAHAQGVLGLIIADQVAHDLEGEPWIRAPGALLHRVARYLESAAGLAEDGVIGYDTDPAETPGLPDALCREAELLRTLADGAR
;
A
#
# COMPACT_ATOMS: atom_id res chain seq x y z
N MET A 1 5.10 -12.38 -6.76
CA MET A 1 6.39 -12.27 -7.48
C MET A 1 6.85 -13.63 -7.96
N SER A 2 6.94 -13.80 -9.27
CA SER A 2 7.53 -14.98 -9.89
C SER A 2 9.05 -14.99 -9.65
N ARG A 3 9.66 -16.15 -9.33
CA ARG A 3 11.13 -16.30 -9.20
C ARG A 3 11.93 -15.65 -10.34
N PRO A 4 11.51 -15.76 -11.62
CA PRO A 4 12.12 -15.05 -12.75
C PRO A 4 12.21 -13.53 -12.57
N ALA A 5 11.12 -12.87 -12.16
CA ALA A 5 11.08 -11.40 -11.99
C ALA A 5 12.02 -10.93 -10.87
N ALA A 6 12.13 -11.71 -9.79
CA ALA A 6 13.10 -11.44 -8.74
C ALA A 6 14.55 -11.59 -9.25
N GLY A 7 14.81 -12.53 -10.16
CA GLY A 7 16.11 -12.69 -10.81
C GLY A 7 16.50 -11.49 -11.67
N GLU A 8 15.56 -10.99 -12.48
CA GLU A 8 15.79 -9.81 -13.34
C GLU A 8 16.08 -8.56 -12.51
N LEU A 9 15.30 -8.29 -11.46
CA LEU A 9 15.54 -7.17 -10.54
C LEU A 9 16.90 -7.26 -9.84
N ILE A 10 17.31 -8.47 -9.44
CA ILE A 10 18.64 -8.69 -8.85
C ILE A 10 19.72 -8.42 -9.90
N ASP A 11 19.55 -8.85 -11.15
CA ASP A 11 20.52 -8.63 -12.21
C ASP A 11 20.64 -7.16 -12.61
N GLU A 12 19.54 -6.42 -12.72
CA GLU A 12 19.55 -4.96 -12.91
C GLU A 12 20.29 -4.26 -11.77
N ARG A 13 20.02 -4.67 -10.51
CA ARG A 13 20.68 -4.08 -9.35
C ARG A 13 22.17 -4.40 -9.29
N VAL A 14 22.57 -5.61 -9.66
CA VAL A 14 23.98 -5.99 -9.81
C VAL A 14 24.67 -5.10 -10.84
N GLN A 15 24.03 -4.87 -12.00
CA GLN A 15 24.59 -4.01 -13.04
C GLN A 15 24.74 -2.57 -12.55
N PHE A 16 23.73 -2.03 -11.86
CA PHE A 16 23.78 -0.70 -11.26
C PHE A 16 24.94 -0.57 -10.26
N VAL A 17 25.06 -1.51 -9.32
CA VAL A 17 26.13 -1.50 -8.30
C VAL A 17 27.51 -1.66 -8.94
N ALA A 18 27.64 -2.54 -9.94
CA ALA A 18 28.88 -2.72 -10.69
C ALA A 18 29.32 -1.40 -11.36
N ALA A 19 28.39 -0.67 -11.97
CA ALA A 19 28.66 0.63 -12.58
C ALA A 19 29.06 1.69 -11.55
N GLN A 20 28.34 1.78 -10.42
CA GLN A 20 28.64 2.73 -9.35
C GLN A 20 29.99 2.47 -8.68
N MET A 21 30.31 1.21 -8.42
CA MET A 21 31.57 0.79 -7.80
C MET A 21 32.74 0.69 -8.80
N ARG A 22 32.48 0.85 -10.11
CA ARG A 22 33.45 0.64 -11.20
C ARG A 22 34.11 -0.73 -11.16
N VAL A 23 33.33 -1.76 -10.87
CA VAL A 23 33.76 -3.16 -10.85
C VAL A 23 32.96 -3.98 -11.85
N THR A 24 33.36 -5.23 -12.08
CA THR A 24 32.59 -6.13 -12.95
C THR A 24 31.30 -6.59 -12.26
N PRO A 25 30.24 -6.95 -13.01
CA PRO A 25 29.05 -7.59 -12.45
C PRO A 25 29.37 -8.87 -11.64
N ALA A 26 30.38 -9.63 -12.06
CA ALA A 26 30.84 -10.80 -11.32
C ALA A 26 31.45 -10.43 -9.96
N THR A 27 32.19 -9.31 -9.89
CA THR A 27 32.70 -8.75 -8.63
C THR A 27 31.57 -8.19 -7.77
N ALA A 28 30.60 -7.49 -8.35
CA ALA A 28 29.44 -6.97 -7.63
C ALA A 28 28.57 -8.08 -7.02
N ARG A 29 28.34 -9.18 -7.75
CA ARG A 29 27.62 -10.36 -7.24
C ARG A 29 28.25 -10.99 -6.00
N ARG A 30 29.57 -10.83 -5.78
CA ARG A 30 30.22 -11.32 -4.55
C ARG A 30 29.76 -10.60 -3.29
N TYR A 31 29.18 -9.41 -3.42
CA TYR A 31 28.60 -8.67 -2.30
C TYR A 31 27.14 -9.05 -2.01
N LEU A 32 26.47 -9.79 -2.90
CA LEU A 32 25.16 -10.40 -2.64
C LEU A 32 25.33 -11.72 -1.88
N THR A 33 25.82 -11.61 -0.65
CA THR A 33 25.90 -12.76 0.26
C THR A 33 24.52 -13.10 0.81
N ASP A 34 24.33 -14.33 1.28
CA ASP A 34 23.10 -14.72 1.98
C ASP A 34 22.80 -13.79 3.17
N GLU A 35 23.84 -13.34 3.87
CA GLU A 35 23.73 -12.35 4.96
C GLU A 35 23.19 -11.00 4.47
N ALA A 36 23.69 -10.50 3.34
CA ALA A 36 23.23 -9.24 2.76
C ALA A 36 21.79 -9.33 2.24
N ILE A 37 21.42 -10.47 1.64
CA ILE A 37 20.05 -10.74 1.18
C ILE A 37 19.10 -10.87 2.38
N SER A 38 19.53 -11.57 3.43
CA SER A 38 18.78 -11.72 4.68
C SER A 38 18.58 -10.36 5.36
N GLY A 39 19.63 -9.55 5.46
CA GLY A 39 19.56 -8.19 6.01
C GLY A 39 18.63 -7.28 5.20
N LEU A 40 18.64 -7.41 3.87
CA LEU A 40 17.68 -6.70 3.01
C LEU A 40 16.25 -7.16 3.27
N ALA A 41 15.99 -8.47 3.28
CA ALA A 41 14.67 -9.01 3.56
C ALA A 41 14.15 -8.56 4.95
N GLN A 42 15.03 -8.54 5.94
CA GLN A 42 14.71 -8.04 7.28
C GLN A 42 14.39 -6.54 7.27
N SER A 43 15.17 -5.72 6.55
CA SER A 43 14.91 -4.28 6.42
C SER A 43 13.56 -4.00 5.75
N LEU A 44 13.19 -4.79 4.73
CA LEU A 44 11.89 -4.72 4.07
C LEU A 44 10.78 -5.12 5.03
N ALA A 45 10.95 -6.21 5.78
CA ALA A 45 9.99 -6.65 6.79
C ALA A 45 9.78 -5.59 7.88
N PHE A 46 10.84 -4.91 8.31
CA PHE A 46 10.75 -3.79 9.25
C PHE A 46 9.90 -2.62 8.71
N GLY A 47 9.92 -2.39 7.40
CA GLY A 47 9.06 -1.39 6.74
C GLY A 47 7.57 -1.66 6.89
N PHE A 48 7.16 -2.88 7.25
CA PHE A 48 5.75 -3.27 7.41
C PHE A 48 5.34 -3.56 8.85
N VAL A 49 6.21 -3.34 9.85
CA VAL A 49 5.90 -3.67 11.25
C VAL A 49 4.64 -2.96 11.73
N GLU A 50 4.44 -1.71 11.30
CA GLU A 50 3.27 -0.91 11.64
C GLU A 50 1.96 -1.46 11.05
N GLU A 51 2.05 -2.23 9.97
CA GLU A 51 0.90 -2.94 9.41
C GLU A 51 0.50 -4.17 10.24
N THR A 52 1.31 -4.57 11.23
CA THR A 52 1.18 -5.81 12.01
C THR A 52 0.77 -7.01 11.14
N PRO A 53 1.62 -7.46 10.20
CA PRO A 53 1.25 -8.48 9.22
C PRO A 53 0.71 -9.76 9.90
N GLY A 54 -0.41 -10.27 9.40
CA GLY A 54 -1.09 -11.45 9.98
C GLY A 54 -1.98 -11.17 11.20
N ALA A 55 -1.98 -9.94 11.75
CA ALA A 55 -2.90 -9.57 12.81
C ALA A 55 -4.36 -9.55 12.35
N ASP A 56 -5.26 -10.02 13.22
CA ASP A 56 -6.71 -9.87 13.07
C ASP A 56 -7.10 -8.41 13.31
N LEU A 57 -7.44 -7.71 12.24
CA LEU A 57 -7.78 -6.30 12.29
C LEU A 57 -9.13 -6.04 12.97
N PHE A 58 -10.02 -7.03 13.09
CA PHE A 58 -11.32 -6.84 13.74
C PHE A 58 -11.21 -6.74 15.25
N SER A 59 -10.31 -7.52 15.84
CA SER A 59 -10.03 -7.52 17.28
C SER A 59 -8.91 -6.55 17.69
N ALA A 60 -8.24 -5.93 16.73
CA ALA A 60 -7.19 -4.95 17.00
C ALA A 60 -7.75 -3.69 17.71
N PRO A 61 -6.97 -3.06 18.60
CA PRO A 61 -7.35 -1.80 19.25
C PRO A 61 -7.71 -0.71 18.24
N ARG A 62 -8.84 -0.02 18.47
CA ARG A 62 -9.36 1.04 17.58
C ARG A 62 -8.97 2.42 18.11
N ASP A 63 -7.69 2.72 18.06
CA ASP A 63 -7.13 3.87 18.77
C ASP A 63 -7.07 5.13 17.89
N ALA A 64 -6.95 4.98 16.57
CA ALA A 64 -6.87 6.09 15.63
C ALA A 64 -8.25 6.68 15.34
N ARG A 65 -8.36 8.00 15.39
CA ARG A 65 -9.59 8.74 15.03
C ARG A 65 -9.52 9.18 13.59
N ILE A 66 -10.57 8.90 12.83
CA ILE A 66 -10.63 9.19 11.39
C ILE A 66 -11.89 10.00 11.11
N PRO A 67 -11.77 11.17 10.46
CA PRO A 67 -12.93 11.89 9.97
C PRO A 67 -13.75 11.02 9.01
N VAL A 68 -15.08 11.01 9.16
CA VAL A 68 -15.98 10.23 8.29
C VAL A 68 -15.80 10.60 6.82
N ARG A 69 -15.50 11.86 6.53
CA ARG A 69 -15.20 12.33 5.16
C ARG A 69 -13.94 11.66 4.59
N LEU A 70 -12.89 11.52 5.40
CA LEU A 70 -11.68 10.82 4.99
C LEU A 70 -11.96 9.33 4.81
N ALA A 71 -12.74 8.69 5.70
CA ALA A 71 -13.14 7.30 5.54
C ALA A 71 -13.89 7.04 4.23
N GLY A 72 -14.79 7.96 3.83
CA GLY A 72 -15.49 7.89 2.55
C GLY A 72 -14.54 8.02 1.34
N ARG A 73 -13.61 8.97 1.39
CA ARG A 73 -12.57 9.13 0.34
C ARG A 73 -11.70 7.90 0.22
N VAL A 74 -11.22 7.38 1.33
CA VAL A 74 -10.41 6.16 1.39
C VAL A 74 -11.16 4.95 0.84
N SER A 75 -12.46 4.82 1.13
CA SER A 75 -13.29 3.77 0.52
C SER A 75 -13.38 3.91 -1.00
N ALA A 76 -13.47 5.14 -1.52
CA ALA A 76 -13.45 5.38 -2.96
C ALA A 76 -12.06 5.09 -3.57
N GLY A 77 -10.99 5.51 -2.90
CA GLY A 77 -9.60 5.23 -3.30
C GLY A 77 -9.28 3.73 -3.31
N LEU A 78 -9.81 2.95 -2.37
CA LEU A 78 -9.68 1.48 -2.38
C LEU A 78 -10.43 0.84 -3.56
N ALA A 79 -11.63 1.33 -3.88
CA ALA A 79 -12.36 0.90 -5.06
C ALA A 79 -11.58 1.23 -6.35
N GLU A 80 -10.95 2.41 -6.41
CA GLU A 80 -10.11 2.80 -7.53
C GLU A 80 -8.85 1.94 -7.65
N ALA A 81 -8.18 1.67 -6.53
CA ALA A 81 -7.06 0.76 -6.49
C ALA A 81 -7.43 -0.63 -7.03
N VAL A 82 -8.64 -1.13 -6.76
CA VAL A 82 -9.14 -2.38 -7.36
C VAL A 82 -9.25 -2.24 -8.88
N ARG A 83 -9.81 -1.14 -9.40
CA ARG A 83 -9.92 -0.91 -10.84
C ARG A 83 -8.56 -0.84 -11.53
N ILE A 84 -7.60 -0.12 -10.95
CA ILE A 84 -6.21 -0.02 -11.42
C ILE A 84 -5.57 -1.41 -11.46
N ARG A 85 -5.72 -2.20 -10.38
CA ARG A 85 -5.18 -3.57 -10.34
C ARG A 85 -5.80 -4.50 -11.37
N LEU A 86 -7.10 -4.37 -11.66
CA LEU A 86 -7.74 -5.16 -12.72
C LEU A 86 -7.27 -4.76 -14.13
N ALA A 87 -6.75 -3.54 -14.32
CA ALA A 87 -6.17 -3.09 -15.58
C ALA A 87 -4.75 -3.67 -15.81
N GLU A 88 -4.08 -4.15 -14.76
CA GLU A 88 -2.79 -4.84 -14.83
C GLU A 88 -2.95 -6.17 -15.58
N ARG A 89 -2.22 -6.37 -16.68
CA ARG A 89 -2.43 -7.52 -17.60
C ARG A 89 -1.43 -8.66 -17.44
N GLU A 90 -0.35 -8.45 -16.69
CA GLU A 90 0.85 -9.28 -16.81
C GLU A 90 0.85 -10.51 -15.89
N ASP A 91 0.17 -10.47 -14.74
CA ASP A 91 0.11 -11.59 -13.79
C ASP A 91 -1.29 -11.73 -13.16
N LEU A 92 -2.09 -12.67 -13.69
CA LEU A 92 -3.45 -12.94 -13.22
C LEU A 92 -3.52 -13.42 -11.77
N GLN A 93 -2.52 -14.18 -11.31
CA GLN A 93 -2.52 -14.69 -9.94
C GLN A 93 -2.20 -13.55 -8.97
N HIS A 94 -1.17 -12.75 -9.28
CA HIS A 94 -0.85 -11.55 -8.52
C HIS A 94 -2.03 -10.58 -8.47
N THR A 95 -2.67 -10.34 -9.61
CA THR A 95 -3.85 -9.46 -9.71
C THR A 95 -4.98 -9.93 -8.80
N ARG A 96 -5.30 -11.24 -8.81
CA ARG A 96 -6.34 -11.81 -7.94
C ARG A 96 -6.03 -11.62 -6.46
N GLU A 97 -4.78 -11.88 -6.07
CA GLU A 97 -4.34 -11.71 -4.67
C GLU A 97 -4.39 -10.25 -4.24
N ALA A 98 -3.91 -9.33 -5.07
CA ALA A 98 -3.94 -7.89 -4.80
C ALA A 98 -5.38 -7.36 -4.68
N VAL A 99 -6.27 -7.74 -5.61
CA VAL A 99 -7.70 -7.37 -5.56
C VAL A 99 -8.37 -7.94 -4.31
N ALA A 100 -8.08 -9.19 -3.95
CA ALA A 100 -8.64 -9.79 -2.73
C ALA A 100 -8.18 -9.04 -1.46
N GLN A 101 -6.92 -8.61 -1.39
CA GLN A 101 -6.40 -7.82 -0.27
C GLN A 101 -7.05 -6.44 -0.17
N LEU A 102 -7.22 -5.74 -1.29
CA LEU A 102 -7.91 -4.45 -1.37
C LEU A 102 -9.38 -4.56 -0.96
N ALA A 103 -10.10 -5.53 -1.53
CA ALA A 103 -11.50 -5.79 -1.20
C ALA A 103 -11.68 -6.19 0.27
N HIS A 104 -10.75 -6.97 0.82
CA HIS A 104 -10.75 -7.31 2.24
C HIS A 104 -10.56 -6.07 3.11
N ALA A 105 -9.59 -5.20 2.82
CA ALA A 105 -9.38 -3.96 3.56
C ALA A 105 -10.60 -3.04 3.50
N GLN A 106 -11.23 -2.91 2.33
CA GLN A 106 -12.48 -2.16 2.15
C GLN A 106 -13.63 -2.76 2.98
N GLY A 107 -13.78 -4.08 2.99
CA GLY A 107 -14.79 -4.79 3.79
C GLY A 107 -14.58 -4.61 5.30
N VAL A 108 -13.34 -4.73 5.77
CA VAL A 108 -12.96 -4.48 7.18
C VAL A 108 -13.30 -3.04 7.56
N LEU A 109 -12.91 -2.06 6.75
CA LEU A 109 -13.22 -0.65 6.98
C LEU A 109 -14.74 -0.42 7.06
N GLY A 110 -15.51 -0.97 6.11
CA GLY A 110 -16.97 -0.85 6.11
C GLY A 110 -17.63 -1.46 7.34
N LEU A 111 -17.18 -2.62 7.80
CA LEU A 111 -17.68 -3.27 9.02
C LEU A 111 -17.31 -2.49 10.29
N ILE A 112 -16.10 -1.94 10.35
CA ILE A 112 -15.68 -1.05 11.46
C ILE A 112 -16.56 0.21 11.51
N ILE A 113 -16.90 0.79 10.36
CA ILE A 113 -17.82 1.93 10.26
C ILE A 113 -19.21 1.54 10.75
N ALA A 114 -19.73 0.39 10.29
CA ALA A 114 -21.09 -0.06 10.60
C ALA A 114 -21.29 -0.39 12.09
N ASP A 115 -20.23 -0.83 12.77
CA ASP A 115 -20.21 -1.17 14.19
C ASP A 115 -20.09 0.07 15.12
N GLN A 116 -20.17 1.28 14.55
CA GLN A 116 -19.93 2.52 15.29
C GLN A 116 -21.02 3.55 15.01
N VAL A 117 -21.35 4.33 16.04
CA VAL A 117 -22.03 5.61 15.87
C VAL A 117 -20.94 6.66 15.79
N ALA A 118 -20.92 7.45 14.71
CA ALA A 118 -19.94 8.51 14.56
C ALA A 118 -20.02 9.47 15.75
N HIS A 119 -18.86 9.79 16.31
CA HIS A 119 -18.76 10.79 17.37
C HIS A 119 -18.59 12.17 16.73
N ASP A 120 -19.29 13.16 17.25
CA ASP A 120 -19.07 14.56 16.88
C ASP A 120 -18.10 15.19 17.89
N LEU A 121 -16.98 15.71 17.41
CA LEU A 121 -16.10 16.60 18.16
C LEU A 121 -15.83 17.82 17.28
N GLU A 122 -16.21 19.00 17.77
CA GLU A 122 -15.95 20.28 17.09
C GLU A 122 -16.56 20.39 15.68
N GLY A 123 -17.66 19.67 15.39
CA GLY A 123 -18.40 19.78 14.14
C GLY A 123 -17.88 18.91 13.00
N GLU A 124 -16.89 18.04 13.27
CA GLU A 124 -16.45 17.02 12.32
C GLU A 124 -16.71 15.60 12.88
N PRO A 125 -17.61 14.83 12.25
CA PRO A 125 -17.88 13.46 12.69
C PRO A 125 -16.68 12.55 12.42
N TRP A 126 -16.33 11.72 13.40
CA TRP A 126 -15.23 10.76 13.30
C TRP A 126 -15.60 9.36 13.79
N ILE A 127 -14.86 8.38 13.30
CA ILE A 127 -14.88 6.97 13.71
C ILE A 127 -13.52 6.56 14.27
N ARG A 128 -13.46 5.42 14.95
CA ARG A 128 -12.23 4.80 15.40
C ARG A 128 -11.85 3.62 14.51
N ALA A 129 -10.56 3.49 14.21
CA ALA A 129 -10.05 2.32 13.51
C ALA A 129 -8.67 1.89 14.06
N PRO A 130 -8.25 0.65 13.79
CA PRO A 130 -6.91 0.20 14.12
C PRO A 130 -5.86 0.93 13.28
N GLY A 131 -4.80 1.42 13.92
CA GLY A 131 -3.67 2.06 13.22
C GLY A 131 -3.05 1.14 12.16
N ALA A 132 -2.96 -0.16 12.45
CA ALA A 132 -2.48 -1.15 11.50
C ALA A 132 -3.32 -1.24 10.21
N LEU A 133 -4.65 -1.08 10.31
CA LEU A 133 -5.51 -1.01 9.12
C LEU A 133 -5.16 0.24 8.30
N LEU A 134 -4.89 1.38 8.95
CA LEU A 134 -4.56 2.63 8.26
C LEU A 134 -3.22 2.54 7.55
N HIS A 135 -2.19 1.95 8.15
CA HIS A 135 -0.93 1.72 7.47
C HIS A 135 -1.08 0.79 6.26
N ARG A 136 -1.84 -0.31 6.39
CA ARG A 136 -2.12 -1.22 5.26
C ARG A 136 -2.82 -0.50 4.12
N VAL A 137 -3.87 0.26 4.44
CA VAL A 137 -4.64 1.02 3.44
C VAL A 137 -3.79 2.11 2.80
N ALA A 138 -2.99 2.85 3.58
CA ALA A 138 -2.08 3.85 3.05
C ALA A 138 -1.12 3.26 2.01
N ARG A 139 -0.50 2.10 2.32
CA ARG A 139 0.35 1.38 1.36
C ARG A 139 -0.40 0.97 0.09
N TYR A 140 -1.65 0.50 0.23
CA TYR A 140 -2.46 0.13 -0.94
C TYR A 140 -2.75 1.33 -1.84
N LEU A 141 -3.08 2.49 -1.27
CA LEU A 141 -3.33 3.72 -2.01
C LEU A 141 -2.07 4.22 -2.72
N GLU A 142 -0.91 4.23 -2.04
CA GLU A 142 0.37 4.59 -2.68
C GLU A 142 0.77 3.65 -3.80
N SER A 143 0.56 2.35 -3.60
CA SER A 143 0.86 1.37 -4.64
C SER A 143 -0.03 1.58 -5.87
N ALA A 144 -1.28 1.99 -5.68
CA ALA A 144 -2.17 2.36 -6.77
C ALA A 144 -1.77 3.70 -7.41
N ALA A 145 -1.30 4.66 -6.61
CA ALA A 145 -0.79 5.94 -7.10
C ALA A 145 0.40 5.74 -8.04
N GLY A 146 1.39 4.93 -7.65
CA GLY A 146 2.55 4.62 -8.49
C GLY A 146 2.16 3.95 -9.82
N LEU A 147 1.19 3.01 -9.78
CA LEU A 147 0.67 2.41 -11.02
C LEU A 147 -0.04 3.45 -11.92
N ALA A 148 -0.79 4.36 -11.33
CA ALA A 148 -1.46 5.43 -12.07
C ALA A 148 -0.46 6.44 -12.65
N GLU A 149 0.65 6.74 -11.95
CA GLU A 149 1.79 7.53 -12.47
C GLU A 149 2.44 6.84 -13.67
N ASP A 150 2.57 5.51 -13.63
CA ASP A 150 3.07 4.69 -14.73
C ASP A 150 2.05 4.54 -15.89
N GLY A 151 0.89 5.18 -15.78
CA GLY A 151 -0.15 5.23 -16.82
C GLY A 151 -1.14 4.05 -16.77
N VAL A 152 -1.11 3.22 -15.73
CA VAL A 152 -2.10 2.16 -15.51
C VAL A 152 -3.35 2.78 -14.87
N ILE A 153 -4.36 3.02 -15.70
CA ILE A 153 -5.62 3.61 -15.26
C ILE A 153 -6.72 2.54 -15.21
N GLY A 154 -7.60 2.63 -14.20
CA GLY A 154 -8.73 1.72 -14.05
C GLY A 154 -9.70 1.77 -15.24
N TYR A 155 -10.39 0.66 -15.50
CA TYR A 155 -11.45 0.63 -16.52
C TYR A 155 -12.55 1.65 -16.23
N ASP A 156 -13.07 2.26 -17.31
CA ASP A 156 -14.16 3.24 -17.28
C ASP A 156 -13.91 4.43 -16.32
N THR A 157 -12.64 4.81 -16.13
CA THR A 157 -12.28 6.01 -15.38
C THR A 157 -12.60 7.25 -16.22
N ASP A 158 -13.19 8.27 -15.60
CA ASP A 158 -13.43 9.54 -16.27
C ASP A 158 -12.07 10.20 -16.62
N PRO A 159 -11.83 10.53 -17.90
CA PRO A 159 -10.62 11.24 -18.31
C PRO A 159 -10.37 12.56 -17.57
N ALA A 160 -11.42 13.20 -17.04
CA ALA A 160 -11.31 14.41 -16.23
C ALA A 160 -10.76 14.15 -14.82
N GLU A 161 -10.95 12.95 -14.28
CA GLU A 161 -10.51 12.57 -12.93
C GLU A 161 -9.08 11.99 -12.91
N THR A 162 -8.63 11.48 -14.05
CA THR A 162 -7.35 10.76 -14.20
C THR A 162 -6.11 11.60 -13.83
N PRO A 163 -5.97 12.88 -14.25
CA PRO A 163 -4.74 13.64 -14.01
C PRO A 163 -4.44 13.91 -12.53
N GLY A 164 -5.46 14.02 -11.68
CA GLY A 164 -5.30 14.33 -10.25
C GLY A 164 -5.32 13.10 -9.35
N LEU A 165 -5.50 11.91 -9.91
CA LEU A 165 -5.72 10.68 -9.18
C LEU A 165 -4.49 10.24 -8.35
N PRO A 166 -3.25 10.18 -8.91
CA PRO A 166 -2.10 9.78 -8.11
C PRO A 166 -1.88 10.68 -6.89
N ASP A 167 -1.94 12.01 -7.09
CA ASP A 167 -1.79 12.97 -6.00
C ASP A 167 -2.89 12.82 -4.95
N ALA A 168 -4.12 12.48 -5.34
CA ALA A 168 -5.22 12.24 -4.40
C ALA A 168 -4.97 11.01 -3.53
N LEU A 169 -4.57 9.90 -4.13
CA LEU A 169 -4.24 8.66 -3.44
C LEU A 169 -3.06 8.84 -2.46
N CYS A 170 -2.01 9.54 -2.90
CA CYS A 170 -0.85 9.86 -2.05
C CYS A 170 -1.24 10.76 -0.85
N ARG A 171 -2.04 11.81 -1.08
CA ARG A 171 -2.53 12.68 0.01
C ARG A 171 -3.34 11.90 1.05
N GLU A 172 -4.22 11.01 0.60
CA GLU A 172 -5.03 10.19 1.49
C GLU A 172 -4.18 9.19 2.29
N ALA A 173 -3.19 8.58 1.66
CA ALA A 173 -2.22 7.71 2.33
C ALA A 173 -1.42 8.45 3.41
N GLU A 174 -0.95 9.66 3.12
CA GLU A 174 -0.20 10.49 4.08
C GLU A 174 -1.06 10.88 5.29
N LEU A 175 -2.31 11.27 5.06
CA LEU A 175 -3.27 11.56 6.13
C LEU A 175 -3.52 10.33 7.01
N LEU A 176 -3.69 9.15 6.42
CA LEU A 176 -3.89 7.91 7.15
C LEU A 176 -2.71 7.58 8.07
N ARG A 177 -1.48 7.74 7.59
CA ARG A 177 -0.28 7.53 8.42
C ARG A 177 -0.21 8.51 9.57
N THR A 178 -0.44 9.79 9.29
CA THR A 178 -0.44 10.84 10.32
C THR A 178 -1.42 10.53 11.44
N LEU A 179 -2.62 10.05 11.11
CA LEU A 179 -3.64 9.66 12.09
C LEU A 179 -3.30 8.38 12.85
N ALA A 180 -2.64 7.42 12.20
CA ALA A 180 -2.19 6.18 12.83
C ALA A 180 -1.06 6.42 13.83
N ASP A 181 -0.09 7.26 13.47
CA ASP A 181 1.06 7.61 14.30
C ASP A 181 0.66 8.49 15.49
N GLY A 182 -0.31 9.39 15.28
CA GLY A 182 -0.86 10.25 16.33
C GLY A 182 -1.75 9.54 17.35
N ALA A 183 -2.04 8.24 17.16
CA ALA A 183 -2.85 7.43 18.08
C ALA A 183 -2.03 6.75 19.20
N ARG A 184 -0.70 6.91 19.19
CA ARG A 184 0.24 6.31 20.12
C ARG A 184 0.48 7.13 21.39
#